data_AF-A0A9D7PZ37-F1
#
_entry.id   AF-A0A9D7PZ37-F1
#
_cell.length_a   1.000
_cell.length_b   1.000
_cell.length_c   1.000
_cell.angle_alpha   90.00
_cell.angle_beta   90.00
_cell.angle_gamma   90.00
#
_symmetry.space_group_name_H-M   'P 1'
#
loop_
_entity.id
_entity.type
_entity.pdbx_description
1 polymer ?
#
loop_
_entity_poly.entity_id
_entity_poly.type
_entity_poly.pdbx_seq_one_letter_code
_entity_poly.pdbx_strand_id
1 'polypeptide(L)'
;MQKKSIQSKSFWITIIAGFVTGMGNGSVFGAALMCWMGRAGFEDWGGYGAGSYIPTTFNGFMTFWMLAFGFVFMLMLALGLTRHDVIENARHG
;
A
#
# COMPACT_ATOMS: atom_id res chain seq x y z
N MET A 1 -19.83 -7.15 25.08
CA MET A 1 -18.82 -7.84 24.22
C MET A 1 -19.30 -7.97 22.78
N GLN A 2 -18.49 -7.58 21.79
CA GLN A 2 -18.83 -7.73 20.37
C GLN A 2 -18.83 -9.21 19.94
N LYS A 3 -19.81 -9.65 19.13
CA LYS A 3 -19.91 -11.04 18.61
C LYS A 3 -18.78 -11.43 17.63
N LYS A 4 -18.14 -10.44 17.00
CA LYS A 4 -17.03 -10.59 16.06
C LYS A 4 -16.07 -9.42 16.26
N SER A 5 -14.76 -9.66 16.17
CA SER A 5 -13.74 -8.61 16.25
C SER A 5 -13.92 -7.60 15.12
N ILE A 6 -13.51 -6.35 15.38
CA ILE A 6 -13.49 -5.27 14.39
C ILE A 6 -12.68 -5.70 13.16
N GLN A 7 -11.56 -6.39 13.36
CA GLN A 7 -10.74 -6.90 12.25
C GLN A 7 -11.50 -7.83 11.31
N SER A 8 -12.28 -8.77 11.87
CA SER A 8 -13.06 -9.72 11.06
C SER A 8 -14.12 -9.02 10.21
N LYS A 9 -14.75 -7.97 10.76
CA LYS A 9 -15.73 -7.16 10.03
C LYS A 9 -15.09 -6.30 8.94
N SER A 10 -13.88 -5.81 9.20
CA SER A 10 -13.16 -4.88 8.33
C SER A 10 -12.14 -5.56 7.41
N PHE A 11 -12.15 -6.89 7.26
CA PHE A 11 -11.11 -7.63 6.54
C PHE A 11 -10.86 -7.09 5.11
N TRP A 12 -11.90 -7.02 4.28
CA TRP A 12 -11.78 -6.52 2.90
C TRP A 12 -11.43 -5.04 2.83
N ILE A 13 -11.99 -4.23 3.75
CA ILE A 13 -11.71 -2.80 3.83
C ILE A 13 -10.25 -2.56 4.21
N THR A 14 -9.68 -3.38 5.10
CA THR A 14 -8.27 -3.31 5.50
C THR A 14 -7.35 -3.53 4.30
N ILE A 15 -7.65 -4.55 3.48
CA ILE A 15 -6.89 -4.84 2.27
C ILE A 15 -7.03 -3.70 1.27
N ILE A 16 -8.26 -3.34 0.90
CA ILE A 16 -8.51 -2.35 -0.16
C ILE A 16 -7.99 -0.98 0.26
N ALA A 17 -8.35 -0.48 1.45
CA ALA A 17 -7.90 0.83 1.91
C ALA A 17 -6.38 0.87 2.10
N GLY A 18 -5.80 -0.17 2.67
CA GLY A 18 -4.35 -0.26 2.86
C GLY A 18 -3.58 -0.22 1.55
N PHE A 19 -3.98 -1.04 0.58
CA PHE A 19 -3.35 -1.05 -0.73
C PHE A 19 -3.62 0.22 -1.53
N VAL A 20 -4.84 0.74 -1.57
CA VAL A 20 -5.14 1.98 -2.31
C VAL A 20 -4.34 3.16 -1.76
N THR A 21 -4.33 3.34 -0.44
CA THR A 21 -3.55 4.42 0.19
C THR A 21 -2.05 4.20 0.02
N GLY A 22 -1.54 2.99 0.28
CA GLY A 22 -0.11 2.71 0.16
C GLY A 22 0.38 2.80 -1.29
N MET A 23 -0.33 2.22 -2.26
CA MET A 23 0.01 2.31 -3.67
C MET A 23 -0.03 3.75 -4.18
N GLY A 24 -1.03 4.55 -3.77
CA GLY A 24 -1.09 5.97 -4.11
C GLY A 24 0.13 6.76 -3.61
N ASN A 25 0.59 6.50 -2.37
CA ASN A 25 1.80 7.13 -1.85
C ASN A 25 3.08 6.59 -2.51
N GLY A 26 3.13 5.29 -2.79
CA GLY A 26 4.27 4.63 -3.42
C GLY A 26 4.51 5.11 -4.86
N SER A 27 3.45 5.43 -5.62
CA SER A 27 3.59 5.99 -6.97
C SER A 27 4.18 7.39 -6.94
N VAL A 28 3.71 8.25 -6.03
CA VAL A 28 4.25 9.61 -5.83
C VAL A 28 5.73 9.54 -5.41
N PHE A 29 6.06 8.68 -4.45
CA PHE A 29 7.43 8.45 -4.02
C PHE A 29 8.33 7.98 -5.18
N GLY A 30 7.90 6.94 -5.90
CA GLY A 30 8.66 6.36 -7.01
C GLY A 30 8.89 7.36 -8.14
N ALA A 31 7.85 8.10 -8.54
CA ALA A 31 7.93 9.12 -9.57
C ALA A 31 8.89 10.25 -9.15
N ALA A 32 8.75 10.76 -7.92
CA ALA A 32 9.60 11.83 -7.42
C ALA A 32 11.08 11.43 -7.41
N LEU A 33 11.40 10.22 -6.93
CA LEU A 33 12.78 9.73 -6.89
C LEU A 33 13.36 9.56 -8.29
N MET A 34 12.61 8.95 -9.22
CA MET A 34 13.08 8.74 -10.58
C MET A 34 13.28 10.07 -11.33
N CYS A 35 12.39 11.04 -11.14
CA CYS A 35 12.57 12.39 -11.67
C CYS A 35 13.80 13.08 -11.06
N TRP A 36 14.02 12.98 -9.75
CA TRP A 36 15.18 13.57 -9.09
C TRP A 36 16.50 12.93 -9.56
N MET A 37 16.51 11.62 -9.78
CA MET A 37 17.68 10.90 -10.29
C MET A 37 17.92 11.09 -11.79
N GLY A 38 17.08 11.87 -12.50
CA GLY A 38 17.17 12.06 -13.94
C GLY A 38 16.81 10.82 -14.76
N ARG A 39 16.10 9.84 -14.16
CA ARG A 39 15.75 8.55 -14.77
C ARG A 39 14.32 8.49 -15.31
N ALA A 40 13.73 9.63 -15.64
CA ALA A 40 12.34 9.76 -16.13
C ALA A 40 12.23 9.69 -17.67
N GLY A 41 13.14 9.00 -18.35
CA GLY A 41 13.13 8.90 -19.82
C GLY A 41 11.93 8.10 -20.33
N PHE A 42 11.28 8.58 -21.39
CA PHE A 42 10.17 7.88 -22.04
C PHE A 42 10.59 6.56 -22.70
N GLU A 43 11.86 6.44 -23.12
CA GLU A 43 12.40 5.24 -23.76
C GLU A 43 12.45 4.04 -22.79
N ASP A 44 12.76 4.30 -21.53
CA ASP A 44 12.79 3.30 -20.44
C ASP A 44 11.50 3.32 -19.60
N TRP A 45 10.40 3.83 -20.15
CA TRP A 45 9.17 4.01 -19.39
C TRP A 45 8.62 2.67 -18.87
N GLY A 46 8.65 1.61 -19.68
CA GLY A 46 8.21 0.27 -19.29
C GLY A 46 6.73 0.18 -18.92
N GLY A 47 5.86 1.09 -19.37
CA GLY A 47 4.48 1.19 -18.89
C GLY A 47 3.45 0.20 -19.46
N TYR A 48 3.89 -0.86 -20.15
CA TYR A 48 2.97 -1.82 -20.76
C TYR A 48 3.29 -3.28 -20.39
N GLY A 49 2.23 -4.05 -20.10
CA GLY A 49 2.30 -5.48 -19.82
C GLY A 49 3.28 -5.82 -18.70
N ALA A 50 4.13 -6.82 -18.94
CA ALA A 50 5.15 -7.26 -18.00
C ALA A 50 6.25 -6.21 -17.75
N GLY A 51 6.45 -5.26 -18.68
CA GLY A 51 7.43 -4.17 -18.53
C GLY A 51 7.18 -3.30 -17.29
N SER A 52 5.91 -3.21 -16.87
CA SER A 52 5.46 -2.44 -15.70
C SER A 52 5.92 -3.05 -14.38
N TYR A 53 6.53 -4.24 -14.41
CA TYR A 53 7.02 -4.94 -13.22
C TYR A 53 8.53 -5.15 -13.25
N ILE A 54 9.24 -4.61 -14.25
CA ILE A 54 10.71 -4.68 -14.35
C ILE A 54 11.31 -3.51 -13.55
N PRO A 55 11.95 -3.74 -12.37
CA PRO A 55 12.32 -2.64 -11.47
C PRO A 55 13.34 -1.63 -12.02
N THR A 56 13.99 -1.95 -13.13
CA THR A 56 14.96 -1.06 -13.80
C THR A 56 14.32 -0.05 -14.74
N THR A 57 13.05 -0.23 -15.13
CA THR A 57 12.27 0.73 -15.92
C THR A 57 11.64 1.78 -15.01
N PHE A 58 11.23 2.92 -15.55
CA PHE A 58 10.56 3.96 -14.79
C PHE A 58 9.28 3.44 -14.13
N ASN A 59 8.37 2.83 -14.90
CA ASN A 59 7.11 2.34 -14.39
C ASN A 59 7.27 1.10 -13.51
N GLY A 60 8.26 0.24 -13.78
CA GLY A 60 8.54 -0.90 -12.93
C GLY A 60 9.14 -0.53 -11.58
N PHE A 61 10.01 0.48 -11.53
CA PHE A 61 10.47 1.05 -10.26
C PHE A 61 9.30 1.62 -9.45
N MET A 62 8.43 2.41 -10.09
CA MET A 62 7.23 2.94 -9.43
C MET A 62 6.32 1.81 -8.93
N THR A 63 6.04 0.82 -9.77
CA THR A 63 5.16 -0.31 -9.43
C THR A 63 5.70 -1.12 -8.25
N PHE A 64 7.02 -1.31 -8.17
CA PHE A 64 7.66 -1.91 -7.01
C PHE A 64 7.33 -1.14 -5.72
N TRP A 65 7.51 0.19 -5.72
CA TRP A 65 7.21 1.01 -4.54
C TRP A 65 5.73 1.08 -4.22
N MET A 66 4.86 1.10 -5.24
CA MET A 66 3.42 1.01 -5.05
C MET A 66 3.04 -0.27 -4.28
N LEU A 67 3.54 -1.43 -4.71
CA LEU A 67 3.25 -2.70 -4.04
C LEU A 67 3.85 -2.76 -2.63
N ALA A 68 5.10 -2.32 -2.46
CA ALA A 68 5.76 -2.29 -1.17
C ALA A 68 4.99 -1.41 -0.16
N PHE A 69 4.64 -0.19 -0.55
CA PHE A 69 3.90 0.73 0.32
C PHE A 69 2.47 0.22 0.55
N GLY A 70 1.80 -0.32 -0.47
CA GLY A 70 0.49 -0.95 -0.34
C GLY A 70 0.46 -2.04 0.73
N PHE A 71 1.45 -2.93 0.70
CA PHE A 71 1.59 -3.99 1.69
C PHE A 71 1.84 -3.43 3.10
N VAL A 72 2.76 -2.46 3.24
CA VAL A 72 3.06 -1.84 4.55
C VAL A 72 1.82 -1.16 5.13
N PHE A 73 1.09 -0.37 4.35
CA PHE A 73 -0.13 0.32 4.82
C PHE A 73 -1.25 -0.66 5.17
N MET A 74 -1.41 -1.74 4.42
CA MET A 74 -2.33 -2.82 4.77
C MET A 74 -1.98 -3.45 6.13
N LEU A 75 -0.70 -3.74 6.39
CA LEU A 75 -0.26 -4.25 7.69
C LEU A 75 -0.48 -3.24 8.82
N MET A 76 -0.19 -1.96 8.59
CA MET A 76 -0.45 -0.91 9.58
C MET A 76 -1.93 -0.81 9.95
N LEU A 77 -2.83 -0.87 8.96
CA LEU A 77 -4.28 -0.89 9.23
C LEU A 77 -4.70 -2.16 9.97
N ALA A 78 -4.18 -3.32 9.59
CA ALA A 78 -4.47 -4.57 10.28
C ALA A 78 -4.09 -4.48 11.76
N LEU A 79 -2.88 -4.01 12.06
CA LEU A 79 -2.38 -3.81 13.43
C LEU A 79 -3.19 -2.75 14.19
N GLY A 80 -3.49 -1.61 13.55
CA GLY A 80 -4.28 -0.54 14.15
C GLY A 80 -5.67 -1.03 14.56
N LEU A 81 -6.33 -1.81 13.70
CA LEU A 81 -7.63 -2.39 14.00
C LEU A 81 -7.58 -3.47 15.09
N THR A 82 -6.51 -4.27 15.20
CA THR A 82 -6.33 -5.18 16.35
C THR A 82 -6.29 -4.40 17.65
N ARG A 83 -5.47 -3.36 17.71
CA ARG A 83 -5.28 -2.57 18.93
C ARG A 83 -6.56 -1.83 19.31
N HIS A 84 -7.27 -1.30 18.33
CA HIS A 84 -8.56 -0.66 18.53
C HIS A 84 -9.62 -1.63 19.07
N ASP A 85 -9.67 -2.87 18.56
CA ASP A 85 -10.59 -3.89 19.04
C ASP A 85 -10.36 -4.24 20.52
N VAL A 86 -9.10 -4.34 20.95
CA VAL A 86 -8.75 -4.58 22.36
C VAL A 86 -9.23 -3.43 23.25
N ILE A 87 -9.00 -2.19 22.85
CA ILE A 87 -9.41 -1.00 23.62
C ILE A 87 -10.94 -0.91 23.73
N GLU A 88 -11.66 -1.12 22.63
CA GLU A 88 -13.12 -1.07 22.61
C GLU A 88 -13.74 -2.17 23.47
N ASN A 89 -13.21 -3.39 23.41
CA ASN A 89 -13.70 -4.47 24.25
C ASN A 89 -13.38 -4.25 25.74
N ALA A 90 -12.26 -3.61 26.09
CA ALA A 90 -11.93 -3.23 27.46
C ALA A 90 -12.83 -2.09 28.00
N ARG A 91 -13.28 -1.18 27.14
CA ARG A 91 -14.17 -0.07 27.51
C ARG A 91 -15.62 -0.50 27.71
N HIS A 92 -16.05 -1.55 26.99
CA HIS A 92 -17.43 -2.02 26.94
C HIS A 92 -17.63 -3.43 27.54
N GLY A 93 -16.65 -3.89 28.33
CA GLY A 93 -16.73 -5.10 29.16
C GLY A 93 -17.06 -4.74 30.61
#